data_AF-A0A4R1BAW9-F1
#
_entry.id   AF-A0A4R1BAW9-F1
#
_cell.length_a   1.000
_cell.length_b   1.000
_cell.length_c   1.000
_cell.angle_alpha   90.00
_cell.angle_beta   90.00
_cell.angle_gamma   90.00
#
_symmetry.space_group_name_H-M   'P 1'
#
loop_
_entity.id
_entity.type
_entity.pdbx_description
1 polymer ?
#
loop_
_entity_poly.entity_id
_entity_poly.type
_entity_poly.pdbx_seq_one_letter_code
_entity_poly.pdbx_strand_id
1 'polypeptide(L)'
;MEYTNTPEAAYPSDILSEIEPRLEQASVGKRFLNLIIDFIAYYLVTFSVSMVLALTLREQYIDFLGSIGETGVFFFALIIDFLYLSLSEAFCNGRTLGKLCTGTRAVREDGGRIGFGTAALRALIRFVPFEALSIFFGSRLWHDSWSKTYVIDIRKSASAEEVAY
;
A
#
# COMPACT_ATOMS: atom_id res chain seq x y z
N MET A 1 20.33 -18.90 -57.70
CA MET A 1 20.06 -19.35 -56.33
C MET A 1 19.45 -18.19 -55.60
N GLU A 2 18.13 -18.17 -55.53
CA GLU A 2 17.35 -17.08 -54.93
C GLU A 2 16.97 -17.53 -53.52
N TYR A 3 17.52 -16.85 -52.51
CA TYR A 3 17.22 -17.10 -51.11
C TYR A 3 15.79 -16.62 -50.85
N THR A 4 14.86 -17.54 -50.66
CA THR A 4 13.50 -17.22 -50.23
C THR A 4 13.57 -16.72 -48.79
N ASN A 5 13.37 -15.40 -48.63
CA ASN A 5 12.98 -14.81 -47.35
C ASN A 5 11.73 -15.54 -46.86
N THR A 6 11.87 -16.34 -45.81
CA THR A 6 10.72 -16.84 -45.06
C THR A 6 10.10 -15.64 -44.35
N PRO A 7 8.77 -15.46 -44.41
CA PRO A 7 8.13 -14.40 -43.65
C PRO A 7 8.28 -14.73 -42.17
N GLU A 8 9.04 -13.89 -41.46
CA GLU A 8 9.07 -13.86 -40.00
C GLU A 8 7.63 -13.73 -39.53
N ALA A 9 7.12 -14.75 -38.85
CA ALA A 9 5.73 -14.81 -38.41
C ALA A 9 5.48 -13.64 -37.46
N ALA A 10 4.81 -12.59 -37.95
CA ALA A 10 4.34 -11.49 -37.14
C ALA A 10 3.26 -12.05 -36.20
N TYR A 11 3.65 -12.38 -34.97
CA TYR A 11 2.71 -12.73 -33.92
C TYR A 11 1.78 -11.54 -33.69
N PRO A 12 0.44 -11.72 -33.77
CA PRO A 12 -0.50 -10.65 -33.50
C PRO A 12 -0.28 -10.13 -32.08
N SER A 13 0.00 -8.83 -31.94
CA SER A 13 0.19 -8.17 -30.64
C SER A 13 -0.96 -8.38 -29.66
N ASP A 14 -2.15 -8.74 -30.16
CA ASP A 14 -3.35 -8.99 -29.37
C ASP A 14 -3.24 -10.24 -28.48
N ILE A 15 -2.52 -11.30 -28.89
CA ILE A 15 -2.41 -12.54 -28.10
C ILE A 15 -1.61 -12.31 -26.80
N LEU A 16 -0.61 -11.43 -26.84
CA LEU A 16 0.17 -11.07 -25.65
C LEU A 16 -0.64 -10.21 -24.67
N SER A 17 -1.61 -9.44 -25.17
CA SER A 17 -2.49 -8.61 -24.33
C SER A 17 -3.52 -9.44 -23.54
N GLU A 18 -3.85 -10.64 -24.00
CA GLU A 18 -4.74 -11.59 -23.29
C GLU A 18 -4.07 -12.24 -22.07
N ILE A 19 -2.73 -12.22 -22.00
CA ILE A 19 -1.96 -12.84 -20.92
C ILE A 19 -1.67 -11.85 -19.78
N GLU A 20 -1.76 -10.54 -20.03
CA GLU A 20 -1.55 -9.54 -18.99
C GLU A 20 -2.79 -9.46 -18.08
N PRO A 21 -2.65 -9.68 -16.75
CA PRO A 21 -3.78 -9.58 -15.86
C PRO A 21 -4.39 -8.18 -15.95
N ARG A 22 -5.68 -8.09 -16.31
CA ARG A 22 -6.39 -6.82 -16.38
C ARG A 22 -6.60 -6.28 -14.96
N LEU A 23 -5.68 -5.43 -14.51
CA LEU A 23 -5.71 -4.85 -13.18
C LEU A 23 -6.60 -3.60 -13.15
N GLU A 24 -7.76 -3.71 -12.52
CA GLU A 24 -8.61 -2.55 -12.27
C GLU A 24 -8.15 -1.78 -11.04
N GLN A 25 -7.82 -0.50 -11.24
CA GLN A 25 -7.47 0.39 -10.13
C GLN A 25 -8.67 0.63 -9.21
N ALA A 26 -8.39 0.61 -7.90
CA ALA A 26 -9.38 0.96 -6.90
C ALA A 26 -9.80 2.43 -7.05
N SER A 27 -11.12 2.68 -6.97
CA SER A 27 -11.67 4.03 -7.02
C SER A 27 -11.16 4.90 -5.88
N VAL A 28 -11.16 6.22 -6.10
CA VAL A 28 -10.76 7.21 -5.09
C VAL A 28 -11.55 7.03 -3.78
N GLY A 29 -12.85 6.73 -3.87
CA GLY A 29 -13.69 6.47 -2.70
C GLY A 29 -13.25 5.25 -1.88
N LYS A 30 -12.85 4.14 -2.53
CA LYS A 30 -12.30 2.98 -1.81
C LYS A 30 -10.95 3.30 -1.16
N ARG A 31 -10.10 4.08 -1.83
CA ARG A 31 -8.82 4.53 -1.29
C ARG A 31 -9.01 5.46 -0.08
N PHE A 32 -10.01 6.35 -0.14
CA PHE A 32 -10.38 7.20 0.99
C PHE A 32 -10.94 6.40 2.17
N LEU A 33 -11.78 5.40 1.89
CA LEU A 33 -12.29 4.51 2.93
C LEU A 33 -11.16 3.68 3.59
N ASN A 34 -10.16 3.25 2.81
CA ASN A 34 -8.95 2.63 3.38
C ASN A 34 -8.28 3.55 4.38
N LEU A 35 -8.08 4.83 4.02
CA LEU A 35 -7.46 5.82 4.89
C LEU A 35 -8.24 5.98 6.20
N ILE A 36 -9.57 6.09 6.14
CA ILE A 36 -10.41 6.20 7.34
C ILE A 36 -10.27 4.95 8.23
N ILE A 37 -10.38 3.76 7.64
CA ILE A 37 -10.33 2.50 8.42
C ILE A 37 -8.94 2.30 9.02
N ASP A 38 -7.88 2.54 8.25
CA ASP A 38 -6.50 2.43 8.73
C ASP A 38 -6.23 3.45 9.85
N PHE A 39 -6.75 4.68 9.73
CA PHE A 39 -6.66 5.70 10.77
C PHE A 39 -7.36 5.24 12.06
N ILE A 40 -8.63 4.81 11.98
CA ILE A 40 -9.37 4.31 13.15
C ILE A 40 -8.65 3.14 13.79
N ALA A 41 -8.20 2.17 12.99
CA ALA A 41 -7.50 0.99 13.48
C ALA A 41 -6.18 1.35 14.17
N TYR A 42 -5.40 2.27 13.60
CA TYR A 42 -4.16 2.75 14.20
C TYR A 42 -4.42 3.39 15.57
N TYR A 43 -5.35 4.34 15.68
CA TYR A 43 -5.65 5.00 16.95
C TYR A 43 -6.18 4.02 17.99
N LEU A 44 -7.02 3.06 17.59
CA LEU A 44 -7.55 2.07 18.50
C LEU A 44 -6.45 1.15 19.05
N VAL A 45 -5.53 0.70 18.19
CA VAL A 45 -4.39 -0.13 18.58
C VAL A 45 -3.44 0.66 19.50
N THR A 46 -3.02 1.85 19.09
CA THR A 46 -2.08 2.69 19.86
C THR A 46 -2.67 3.06 21.21
N PHE A 47 -3.95 3.46 21.27
CA PHE A 47 -4.64 3.74 22.53
C PHE A 47 -4.70 2.50 23.43
N SER A 48 -5.05 1.34 22.87
CA SER A 48 -5.13 0.09 23.64
C SER A 48 -3.78 -0.30 24.23
N VAL A 49 -2.71 -0.21 23.43
CA VAL A 49 -1.33 -0.49 23.89
C VAL A 49 -0.89 0.50 24.95
N SER A 50 -1.07 1.81 24.72
CA SER A 50 -0.77 2.85 25.72
C SER A 50 -1.54 2.65 27.00
N MET A 51 -2.82 2.24 26.93
CA MET A 51 -3.61 1.97 28.12
C MET A 51 -3.08 0.78 28.91
N VAL A 52 -2.74 -0.33 28.24
CA VAL A 52 -2.14 -1.49 28.90
C VAL A 52 -0.81 -1.12 29.56
N LEU A 53 0.05 -0.37 28.88
CA LEU A 53 1.33 0.11 29.44
C LEU A 53 1.13 1.04 30.63
N ALA A 54 0.18 1.97 30.55
CA ALA A 54 -0.14 2.88 31.66
C ALA A 54 -0.65 2.12 32.90
N LEU A 55 -1.47 1.09 32.72
CA LEU A 55 -1.98 0.28 33.83
C LEU A 55 -0.92 -0.65 34.45
N THR A 56 0.01 -1.16 33.63
CA THR A 56 1.02 -2.13 34.06
C THR A 56 2.29 -1.49 34.61
N LEU A 57 2.81 -0.46 33.94
CA LEU A 57 4.08 0.20 34.27
C LEU A 57 3.90 1.48 35.10
N ARG A 58 2.70 2.09 35.06
CA ARG A 58 2.31 3.25 35.87
C ARG A 58 3.35 4.39 35.81
N GLU A 59 4.00 4.71 36.92
CA GLU A 59 4.99 5.79 37.02
C GLU A 59 6.15 5.61 36.03
N GLN A 60 6.61 4.38 35.79
CA GLN A 60 7.70 4.12 34.83
C GLN A 60 7.31 4.51 33.39
N TYR A 61 6.04 4.38 33.04
CA TYR A 61 5.54 4.79 31.73
C TYR A 61 5.51 6.32 31.60
N ILE A 62 5.06 7.02 32.65
CA ILE A 62 5.04 8.48 32.69
C ILE A 62 6.46 9.04 32.67
N ASP A 63 7.36 8.48 33.48
CA ASP A 63 8.78 8.86 33.51
C ASP A 63 9.44 8.64 32.14
N PHE A 64 9.16 7.51 31.49
CA PHE A 64 9.66 7.23 30.15
C PHE A 64 9.16 8.28 29.13
N LEU A 65 7.85 8.55 29.08
CA LEU A 65 7.29 9.57 28.19
C LEU A 65 7.86 10.97 28.48
N GLY A 66 8.04 11.31 29.76
CA GLY A 66 8.67 12.56 30.19
C GLY A 66 10.14 12.65 29.77
N SER A 67 10.88 11.54 29.82
CA SER A 67 12.31 11.50 29.48
C SER A 67 12.59 11.75 27.99
N ILE A 68 11.70 11.28 27.11
CA ILE A 68 11.81 11.50 25.66
C ILE A 68 11.17 12.83 25.22
N GLY A 69 10.28 13.39 26.05
CA GLY A 69 9.54 14.62 25.77
C GLY A 69 8.58 14.51 24.58
N GLU A 70 7.85 15.59 24.28
CA GLU A 70 6.85 15.62 23.21
C GLU A 70 7.46 15.29 21.83
N THR A 71 8.62 15.86 21.53
CA THR A 71 9.36 15.59 20.29
C THR A 71 9.75 14.12 20.18
N GLY A 72 10.23 13.50 21.26
CA GLY A 72 10.58 12.08 21.27
C GLY A 72 9.37 11.19 21.10
N VAL A 73 8.24 11.51 21.75
CA VAL A 73 6.97 10.81 21.55
C VAL A 73 6.52 10.88 20.09
N PHE A 74 6.64 12.05 19.46
CA PHE A 74 6.30 12.23 18.04
C PHE A 74 7.15 11.34 17.12
N PHE A 75 8.48 11.36 17.28
CA PHE A 75 9.36 10.49 16.49
C PHE A 75 9.12 9.00 16.76
N PHE A 76 8.84 8.63 18.01
CA PHE A 76 8.51 7.26 18.37
C PHE A 76 7.22 6.79 17.68
N ALA A 77 6.19 7.64 17.63
CA ALA A 77 4.96 7.37 16.91
C ALA A 77 5.20 7.18 15.40
N LEU A 78 6.05 8.03 14.78
CA LEU A 78 6.42 7.89 13.36
C LEU A 78 7.14 6.56 13.07
N ILE A 79 8.00 6.11 13.98
CA ILE A 79 8.68 4.81 13.84
C ILE A 79 7.66 3.67 13.91
N ILE A 80 6.70 3.73 14.84
CA ILE A 80 5.63 2.74 14.94
C ILE A 80 4.78 2.72 13.67
N ASP A 81 4.38 3.88 13.16
CA ASP A 81 3.63 4.01 11.90
C ASP A 81 4.39 3.42 10.72
N PHE A 82 5.67 3.74 10.61
CA PHE A 82 6.55 3.24 9.57
C PHE A 82 6.59 1.71 9.59
N LEU A 83 6.82 1.12 10.77
CA LEU A 83 6.89 -0.32 10.95
C LEU A 83 5.53 -0.96 10.66
N TYR A 84 4.43 -0.40 11.16
CA TYR A 84 3.09 -0.91 10.91
C TYR A 84 2.79 -0.97 9.41
N LEU A 85 2.98 0.13 8.68
CA LEU A 85 2.70 0.21 7.25
C LEU A 85 3.63 -0.71 6.43
N SER A 86 4.94 -0.68 6.72
CA SER A 86 5.92 -1.47 5.98
C SER A 86 5.73 -2.96 6.18
N LEU A 87 5.54 -3.40 7.44
CA LEU A 87 5.36 -4.81 7.76
C LEU A 87 4.00 -5.32 7.29
N SER A 88 2.92 -4.57 7.49
CA SER A 88 1.60 -4.99 7.00
C SER A 88 1.59 -5.13 5.47
N GLU A 89 2.09 -4.14 4.73
CA GLU A 89 2.14 -4.25 3.28
C GLU A 89 3.10 -5.34 2.79
N ALA A 90 4.24 -5.56 3.45
CA ALA A 90 5.18 -6.60 3.04
C ALA A 90 4.66 -8.02 3.31
N PHE A 91 4.11 -8.25 4.50
CA PHE A 91 3.72 -9.60 4.95
C PHE A 91 2.27 -9.96 4.61
N CYS A 92 1.37 -8.99 4.52
CA CYS A 92 -0.03 -9.21 4.17
C CYS A 92 -0.31 -9.00 2.67
N ASN A 93 0.67 -9.29 1.81
CA ASN A 93 0.56 -9.19 0.34
C ASN A 93 0.05 -7.83 -0.15
N GLY A 94 0.60 -6.73 0.37
CA GLY A 94 0.26 -5.36 -0.02
C GLY A 94 -1.02 -4.81 0.62
N ARG A 95 -1.46 -5.40 1.74
CA ARG A 95 -2.75 -5.06 2.39
C ARG A 95 -2.55 -4.60 3.83
N THR A 96 -3.12 -3.46 4.16
CA THR A 96 -3.36 -2.94 5.51
C THR A 96 -4.75 -3.37 5.99
N LEU A 97 -5.13 -3.08 7.22
CA LEU A 97 -6.46 -3.43 7.75
C LEU A 97 -7.60 -2.82 6.90
N GLY A 98 -7.49 -1.55 6.53
CA GLY A 98 -8.44 -0.88 5.64
C GLY A 98 -8.54 -1.56 4.29
N LYS A 99 -7.41 -1.94 3.69
CA LYS A 99 -7.37 -2.66 2.41
C LYS A 99 -7.96 -4.07 2.51
N LEU A 100 -7.84 -4.72 3.66
CA LEU A 100 -8.53 -5.98 3.94
C LEU A 100 -10.05 -5.77 3.91
N CYS A 101 -10.54 -4.74 4.62
CA CYS A 101 -11.97 -4.42 4.71
C CYS A 101 -12.59 -4.00 3.37
N THR A 102 -11.92 -3.18 2.57
CA THR A 102 -12.47 -2.68 1.29
C THR A 102 -12.26 -3.62 0.10
N GLY A 103 -11.54 -4.73 0.31
CA GLY A 103 -11.19 -5.66 -0.76
C GLY A 103 -10.18 -5.10 -1.76
N THR A 104 -9.27 -4.25 -1.30
CA THR A 104 -8.22 -3.67 -2.15
C THR A 104 -6.85 -4.26 -1.82
N ARG A 105 -5.91 -4.14 -2.76
CA ARG A 105 -4.53 -4.61 -2.59
C ARG A 105 -3.57 -3.69 -3.32
N ALA A 106 -2.41 -3.41 -2.71
CA ALA A 106 -1.32 -2.76 -3.40
C ALA A 106 -0.45 -3.80 -4.12
N VAL A 107 -0.15 -3.54 -5.39
CA VAL A 107 0.66 -4.37 -6.28
C VAL A 107 1.69 -3.49 -6.97
N ARG A 108 2.76 -4.09 -7.50
CA ARG A 108 3.74 -3.39 -8.35
C ARG A 108 3.15 -3.09 -9.73
N GLU A 109 3.84 -2.25 -10.51
CA GLU A 109 3.40 -1.93 -11.88
C GLU A 109 3.31 -3.16 -12.80
N ASP A 110 4.12 -4.18 -12.55
CA ASP A 110 4.08 -5.50 -13.21
C ASP A 110 2.94 -6.40 -12.71
N GLY A 111 2.08 -5.92 -11.80
CA GLY A 111 1.05 -6.72 -11.13
C GLY A 111 1.57 -7.67 -10.05
N GLY A 112 2.88 -7.70 -9.85
CA GLY A 112 3.55 -8.53 -8.87
C GLY A 112 3.28 -8.09 -7.42
N ARG A 113 3.64 -8.97 -6.49
CA ARG A 113 3.52 -8.70 -5.05
C ARG A 113 4.51 -7.61 -4.62
N ILE A 114 4.09 -6.80 -3.65
CA ILE A 114 4.95 -5.82 -3.00
C ILE A 114 5.86 -6.57 -2.01
N GLY A 115 7.17 -6.38 -2.14
CA GLY A 115 8.15 -6.85 -1.16
C GLY A 115 8.46 -5.78 -0.10
N PHE A 116 9.25 -6.14 0.91
CA PHE A 116 9.56 -5.24 2.03
C PHE A 116 10.20 -3.91 1.60
N GLY A 117 11.17 -3.92 0.67
CA GLY A 117 11.82 -2.69 0.20
C GLY A 117 10.84 -1.69 -0.43
N THR A 118 9.93 -2.18 -1.27
CA THR A 118 8.89 -1.34 -1.89
C THR A 118 7.86 -0.86 -0.86
N ALA A 119 7.45 -1.73 0.08
CA ALA A 119 6.56 -1.35 1.18
C ALA A 119 7.18 -0.27 2.08
N ALA A 120 8.46 -0.41 2.44
CA ALA A 120 9.20 0.57 3.22
C ALA A 120 9.31 1.91 2.49
N LEU A 121 9.65 1.91 1.20
CA LEU A 121 9.68 3.13 0.40
C LEU A 121 8.32 3.82 0.40
N ARG A 122 7.23 3.07 0.19
CA ARG A 122 5.86 3.59 0.26
C ARG A 122 5.54 4.20 1.61
N ALA A 123 5.93 3.56 2.71
CA ALA A 123 5.72 4.07 4.06
C ALA A 123 6.50 5.37 4.29
N LEU A 124 7.75 5.48 3.83
CA LEU A 124 8.54 6.71 3.93
C LEU A 124 7.92 7.88 3.15
N ILE A 125 7.45 7.62 1.93
CA ILE A 125 6.87 8.68 1.07
C ILE A 125 5.58 9.24 1.69
N ARG A 126 4.83 8.43 2.44
CA ARG A 126 3.63 8.90 3.16
C ARG A 126 3.93 9.94 4.24
N PHE A 127 5.18 10.02 4.73
CA PHE A 127 5.59 11.07 5.67
C PHE A 127 5.97 12.38 4.97
N VAL A 128 6.01 12.42 3.63
CA VAL A 128 6.21 13.67 2.90
C VAL A 128 5.02 14.60 3.18
N PRO A 129 5.26 15.86 3.59
CA PRO A 129 4.18 16.80 3.80
C PRO A 129 3.29 16.92 2.55
N PHE A 130 1.97 16.99 2.77
CA PHE A 130 0.96 17.11 1.72
C PHE A 130 0.80 15.87 0.81
N GLU A 131 1.36 14.72 1.18
CA GLU A 131 1.20 13.49 0.39
C GLU A 131 -0.28 13.15 0.14
N ALA A 132 -1.15 13.29 1.15
CA ALA A 132 -2.59 13.06 0.98
C ALA A 132 -3.25 13.99 -0.04
N LEU A 133 -2.70 15.20 -0.26
CA LEU A 133 -3.18 16.16 -1.25
C LEU A 133 -2.64 15.88 -2.65
N SER A 134 -1.63 15.02 -2.80
CA SER A 134 -1.03 14.69 -4.10
C SER A 134 -2.04 14.14 -5.12
N ILE A 135 -3.14 13.55 -4.65
CA ILE A 135 -4.25 13.10 -5.49
C ILE A 135 -4.92 14.22 -6.30
N PHE A 136 -4.83 15.47 -5.85
CA PHE A 136 -5.37 16.63 -6.57
C PHE A 136 -4.40 17.15 -7.64
N PHE A 137 -3.12 16.76 -7.57
CA PHE A 137 -2.06 17.26 -8.45
C PHE A 137 -1.57 16.21 -9.46
N GLY A 138 -2.17 15.01 -9.48
CA GLY A 138 -1.75 13.94 -10.37
C GLY A 138 -2.77 12.81 -10.46
N SER A 139 -2.48 11.84 -11.34
CA SER A 139 -3.33 10.65 -11.53
C SER A 139 -3.12 9.59 -10.44
N ARG A 140 -2.11 9.75 -9.57
CA ARG A 140 -1.75 8.81 -8.50
C ARG A 140 -1.24 9.57 -7.28
N LEU A 141 -1.39 8.94 -6.12
CA LEU A 141 -0.74 9.41 -4.89
C LEU A 141 0.78 9.31 -5.03
N TRP A 142 1.54 10.22 -4.42
CA TRP A 142 3.01 10.21 -4.53
C TRP A 142 3.62 8.91 -4.04
N HIS A 143 3.09 8.31 -2.97
CA HIS A 143 3.61 7.04 -2.48
C HIS A 143 3.40 5.90 -3.48
N ASP A 144 2.34 5.93 -4.30
CA ASP A 144 2.11 4.97 -5.39
C ASP A 144 3.06 5.27 -6.57
N SER A 145 3.19 6.55 -6.95
CA SER A 145 3.97 6.97 -8.11
C SER A 145 5.48 6.77 -7.94
N TRP A 146 6.05 7.16 -6.80
CA TRP A 146 7.50 7.10 -6.59
C TRP A 146 7.96 5.68 -6.27
N SER A 147 7.07 4.82 -5.76
CA SER A 147 7.37 3.41 -5.51
C SER A 147 7.01 2.48 -6.67
N LYS A 148 6.45 3.01 -7.77
CA LYS A 148 5.99 2.23 -8.92
C LYS A 148 5.02 1.12 -8.51
N THR A 149 3.92 1.52 -7.88
CA THR A 149 2.87 0.61 -7.42
C THR A 149 1.48 1.14 -7.68
N TYR A 150 0.50 0.25 -7.64
CA TYR A 150 -0.93 0.52 -7.80
C TYR A 150 -1.73 -0.07 -6.66
N VAL A 151 -2.84 0.59 -6.30
CA VAL A 151 -3.90 -0.04 -5.51
C VAL A 151 -5.00 -0.52 -6.44
N ILE A 152 -5.22 -1.82 -6.44
CA ILE A 152 -6.21 -2.50 -7.27
C ILE A 152 -7.42 -2.95 -6.45
N ASP A 153 -8.56 -3.09 -7.11
CA ASP A 153 -9.77 -3.69 -6.56
C ASP A 153 -9.76 -5.20 -6.87
N ILE A 154 -9.63 -6.04 -5.84
CA ILE A 154 -9.45 -7.47 -6.04
C ILE A 154 -10.67 -8.09 -6.73
N ARG A 155 -11.88 -7.63 -6.40
CA ARG A 155 -13.11 -8.24 -6.94
C ARG A 155 -13.26 -7.92 -8.43
N LYS A 156 -12.92 -6.69 -8.82
CA LYS A 156 -13.04 -6.27 -10.22
C LYS A 156 -11.92 -6.84 -11.09
N SER A 157 -10.70 -6.91 -10.56
CA SER A 157 -9.58 -7.53 -11.28
C SER A 157 -9.77 -9.04 -11.45
N ALA A 158 -10.40 -9.75 -10.49
CA ALA A 158 -10.70 -11.17 -10.63
C ALA A 158 -11.81 -11.44 -11.66
N SER A 159 -12.87 -10.62 -11.69
CA SER A 159 -13.94 -10.77 -12.70
C SER A 159 -13.46 -10.52 -14.14
N ALA A 160 -12.40 -9.73 -14.32
CA ALA A 160 -11.81 -9.53 -15.64
C ALA A 160 -11.05 -10.78 -16.15
N GLU A 161 -10.57 -11.64 -15.25
CA GLU A 161 -9.94 -12.92 -15.57
C GLU A 161 -10.99 -13.97 -15.95
N GLU A 162 -12.17 -13.97 -15.31
CA GLU A 162 -13.27 -14.91 -15.59
C GLU A 162 -14.08 -14.57 -16.84
N VAL A 163 -14.22 -13.30 -17.23
CA VAL A 163 -14.96 -12.87 -18.44
C VAL A 163 -14.16 -13.08 -19.73
N ALA A 164 -12.86 -13.38 -19.61
CA ALA A 164 -11.97 -13.68 -20.74
C ALA A 164 -12.02 -15.16 -21.19
N TYR A 165 -12.91 -15.98 -20.61
CA TYR A 165 -13.13 -17.40 -20.95
C TYR A 165 -14.57 -17.62 -21.45
#